data_AF-A0A0M8V7E4-F1
#
_entry.id   AF-A0A0M8V7E4-F1
#
_cell.length_a   1.000
_cell.length_b   1.000
_cell.length_c   1.000
_cell.angle_alpha   90.00
_cell.angle_beta   90.00
_cell.angle_gamma   90.00
#
_symmetry.space_group_name_H-M   'P 1'
#
loop_
_entity.id
_entity.type
_entity.pdbx_description
1 polymer ?
#
loop_
_entity_poly.entity_id
_entity_poly.type
_entity_poly.pdbx_seq_one_letter_code
_entity_poly.pdbx_strand_id
1 'polypeptide(L)'
;PAPRLSTAPTRYRAIATIHAPTDHIRTHTPGLATRLTPIDNHTCRLDASDDHLPRIAQTLAGLDADYILDADPDVLTHLRTTAQRTLNAIGSAGPLRRGH
;
A
#
# COMPACT_ATOMS: atom_id res chain seq x y z
N PRO A 1 -23.59 -11.14 -24.63
CA PRO A 1 -22.12 -11.32 -24.63
C PRO A 1 -21.48 -10.55 -23.46
N ALA A 2 -20.95 -11.27 -22.46
CA ALA A 2 -20.22 -10.69 -21.34
C ALA A 2 -18.75 -10.47 -21.74
N PRO A 3 -18.09 -9.37 -21.33
CA PRO A 3 -16.68 -9.18 -21.61
C PRO A 3 -15.87 -10.22 -20.83
N ARG A 4 -14.99 -10.94 -21.53
CA ARG A 4 -13.92 -11.72 -20.90
C ARG A 4 -13.01 -10.72 -20.20
N LEU A 5 -13.07 -10.70 -18.88
CA LEU A 5 -12.07 -10.06 -18.05
C LEU A 5 -10.78 -10.85 -18.26
N SER A 6 -9.92 -10.35 -19.15
CA SER A 6 -8.53 -10.75 -19.19
C SER A 6 -7.91 -10.29 -17.88
N THR A 7 -7.97 -11.13 -16.85
CA THR A 7 -7.13 -11.01 -15.67
C THR A 7 -5.70 -11.17 -16.17
N ALA A 8 -5.04 -10.04 -16.46
CA ALA A 8 -3.58 -10.03 -16.54
C ALA A 8 -3.07 -10.70 -15.27
N PRO A 9 -2.07 -11.61 -15.36
CA PRO A 9 -1.58 -12.27 -14.17
C PRO A 9 -1.02 -11.18 -13.25
N THR A 10 -1.65 -11.00 -12.09
CA THR A 10 -1.09 -10.18 -11.00
C THR A 10 0.29 -10.73 -10.72
N ARG A 11 1.32 -10.04 -11.22
CA ARG A 11 2.70 -10.54 -11.22
C ARG A 11 3.30 -10.52 -9.81
N TYR A 12 2.79 -9.63 -8.96
CA TYR A 12 3.25 -9.44 -7.60
C TYR A 12 2.07 -9.47 -6.64
N ARG A 13 2.07 -10.45 -5.75
CA ARG A 13 1.07 -10.59 -4.68
C ARG A 13 1.43 -9.68 -3.51
N ALA A 14 0.45 -8.95 -3.02
CA ALA A 14 0.57 -8.10 -1.83
C ALA A 14 -0.77 -8.01 -1.09
N ILE A 15 -0.88 -8.73 0.02
CA ILE A 15 -2.07 -8.78 0.86
C ILE A 15 -1.78 -8.12 2.20
N ALA A 16 -2.50 -7.04 2.50
CA ALA A 16 -2.37 -6.33 3.76
C ALA A 16 -3.55 -6.65 4.68
N THR A 17 -3.25 -7.07 5.91
CA THR A 17 -4.23 -7.19 6.99
C THR A 17 -4.11 -5.93 7.84
N ILE A 18 -5.10 -5.05 7.72
CA ILE A 18 -5.12 -3.74 8.34
C ILE A 18 -5.84 -3.84 9.69
N HIS A 19 -5.23 -3.27 10.72
CA HIS A 19 -5.80 -3.21 12.07
C HIS A 19 -6.76 -2.02 12.22
N ALA A 20 -7.74 -1.94 11.32
CA ALA A 20 -8.80 -0.94 11.36
C ALA A 20 -10.11 -1.50 10.75
N PRO A 21 -11.28 -1.00 11.19
CA PRO A 21 -12.57 -1.32 10.59
C PRO A 21 -12.62 -0.94 9.11
N THR A 22 -13.33 -1.74 8.31
CA THR A 22 -13.44 -1.50 6.86
C THR A 22 -14.05 -0.13 6.54
N ASP A 23 -15.08 0.31 7.27
CA ASP A 23 -15.72 1.62 7.07
C ASP A 23 -14.74 2.78 7.25
N HIS A 24 -13.86 2.68 8.26
CA HIS A 24 -12.82 3.69 8.49
C HIS A 24 -11.89 3.80 7.28
N ILE A 25 -11.36 2.67 6.80
CA ILE A 25 -10.48 2.68 5.62
C ILE A 25 -11.22 3.16 4.36
N ARG A 26 -12.50 2.82 4.18
CA ARG A 26 -13.31 3.29 3.05
C ARG A 26 -13.52 4.80 3.06
N THR A 27 -13.69 5.41 4.23
CA THR A 27 -13.82 6.87 4.34
C THR A 27 -12.54 7.61 4.00
N HIS A 28 -11.37 7.05 4.34
CA HIS A 28 -10.08 7.69 4.09
C HIS A 28 -9.54 7.39 2.69
N THR A 29 -9.85 6.22 2.13
CA THR A 29 -9.31 5.78 0.84
C THR A 29 -10.40 5.14 -0.04
N PRO A 30 -11.36 5.93 -0.56
CA PRO A 30 -12.51 5.41 -1.30
C PRO A 30 -12.13 4.63 -2.56
N GLY A 31 -10.98 4.94 -3.18
CA GLY A 31 -10.45 4.21 -4.34
C GLY A 31 -10.07 2.74 -4.06
N LEU A 32 -9.93 2.34 -2.79
CA LEU A 32 -9.60 0.97 -2.38
C LEU A 32 -10.82 0.16 -1.92
N ALA A 33 -12.00 0.78 -1.85
CA ALA A 33 -13.21 0.15 -1.31
C ALA A 33 -13.57 -1.18 -1.98
N THR A 34 -13.29 -1.32 -3.28
CA THR A 34 -13.55 -2.52 -4.08
C THR A 34 -12.55 -3.65 -3.84
N ARG A 35 -11.40 -3.35 -3.25
CA ARG A 35 -10.31 -4.31 -2.95
C ARG A 35 -10.23 -4.68 -1.47
N LEU A 36 -11.13 -4.12 -0.66
CA LEU A 36 -11.23 -4.37 0.78
C LEU A 36 -12.25 -5.47 1.07
N THR A 37 -11.83 -6.46 1.85
CA THR A 37 -12.68 -7.51 2.41
C THR A 37 -12.67 -7.40 3.93
N PRO A 38 -13.83 -7.22 4.61
CA PRO A 38 -13.88 -7.26 6.07
C PRO A 38 -13.48 -8.65 6.57
N ILE A 39 -12.64 -8.72 7.61
CA ILE A 39 -12.35 -9.96 8.33
C ILE A 39 -13.22 -10.02 9.59
N ASP A 40 -13.20 -8.93 10.37
CA ASP A 40 -14.02 -8.73 11.56
C ASP A 40 -14.38 -7.24 11.76
N ASN A 41 -14.92 -6.88 12.93
CA ASN A 41 -15.37 -5.52 13.24
C ASN A 41 -14.22 -4.49 13.38
N HIS A 42 -12.98 -4.96 13.53
CA HIS A 42 -11.79 -4.16 13.81
C HIS A 42 -10.65 -4.40 12.81
N THR A 43 -10.77 -5.41 11.95
CA THR A 43 -9.74 -5.75 10.96
C THR A 43 -10.33 -5.96 9.57
N CYS A 44 -9.55 -5.56 8.57
CA CYS A 44 -9.92 -5.76 7.18
C CYS A 44 -8.70 -6.18 6.35
N ARG A 45 -8.97 -6.87 5.25
CA ARG A 45 -7.96 -7.31 4.30
C ARG A 45 -8.03 -6.45 3.05
N LEU A 46 -6.89 -5.90 2.64
CA LEU A 46 -6.72 -5.25 1.35
C LEU A 46 -5.92 -6.14 0.41
N ASP A 47 -6.46 -6.34 -0.80
CA ASP A 47 -5.67 -6.88 -1.91
C ASP A 47 -5.02 -5.74 -2.71
N ALA A 48 -3.74 -5.52 -2.45
CA ALA A 48 -2.90 -4.54 -3.14
C ALA A 48 -2.10 -5.17 -4.28
N SER A 49 -2.40 -6.41 -4.67
CA SER A 49 -1.68 -7.11 -5.75
C SER A 49 -1.87 -6.40 -7.08
N ASP A 50 -0.77 -6.31 -7.85
CA ASP A 50 -0.72 -5.57 -9.10
C ASP A 50 0.45 -6.09 -9.96
N ASP A 51 0.58 -5.61 -11.20
CA ASP A 51 1.71 -5.91 -12.09
C ASP A 51 2.82 -4.85 -12.01
N HIS A 52 2.58 -3.76 -11.28
CA HIS A 52 3.48 -2.62 -11.18
C HIS A 52 3.85 -2.28 -9.73
N LEU A 53 5.07 -2.64 -9.32
CA LEU A 53 5.59 -2.44 -7.95
C LEU A 53 5.41 -1.01 -7.40
N PRO A 54 5.65 0.08 -8.16
CA PRO A 54 5.40 1.43 -7.65
C PRO A 54 3.93 1.72 -7.31
N ARG A 55 2.97 1.11 -8.02
CA ARG A 55 1.54 1.29 -7.73
C ARG A 55 1.17 0.58 -6.43
N ILE A 56 1.72 -0.63 -6.21
CA ILE A 56 1.58 -1.36 -4.95
C ILE A 56 2.12 -0.51 -3.80
N ALA A 57 3.33 0.05 -3.95
CA ALA A 57 3.95 0.88 -2.93
C ALA A 57 3.13 2.14 -2.62
N GLN A 58 2.62 2.84 -3.64
CA GLN A 58 1.76 4.01 -3.43
C GLN A 58 0.45 3.64 -2.73
N THR A 59 -0.15 2.51 -3.09
CA THR A 59 -1.38 2.01 -2.45
C THR A 59 -1.16 1.74 -0.96
N LEU A 60 -0.08 1.02 -0.63
CA LEU A 60 0.25 0.67 0.75
C LEU A 60 0.70 1.87 1.60
N ALA A 61 1.41 2.82 0.99
CA ALA A 61 1.82 4.06 1.67
C ALA A 61 0.66 5.02 1.96
N GLY A 62 -0.46 4.89 1.24
CA GLY A 62 -1.66 5.68 1.45
C GLY A 62 -2.58 5.13 2.56
N LEU A 63 -2.20 4.03 3.23
CA LEU A 63 -2.94 3.51 4.37
C LEU A 63 -2.58 4.30 5.63
N ASP A 64 -3.59 4.85 6.29
CA ASP A 64 -3.46 5.64 7.52
C ASP A 64 -3.53 4.78 8.80
N ALA A 65 -3.27 3.48 8.67
CA ALA A 65 -3.37 2.52 9.77
C ALA A 65 -2.27 1.47 9.65
N ASP A 66 -1.85 0.93 10.80
CA ASP A 66 -0.89 -0.17 10.85
C ASP A 66 -1.48 -1.45 10.21
N TYR A 67 -0.62 -2.18 9.51
CA TYR A 67 -1.00 -3.43 8.84
C TYR A 67 0.14 -4.45 8.84
N ILE A 68 -0.26 -5.72 8.81
CA ILE A 68 0.64 -6.85 8.54
C ILE A 68 0.60 -7.13 7.04
N LEU A 69 1.77 -7.22 6.40
CA LEU A 69 1.89 -7.45 4.98
C LEU A 69 2.39 -8.86 4.67
N ASP A 70 1.59 -9.59 3.89
CA ASP A 70 1.95 -10.84 3.25
C ASP A 70 2.15 -10.58 1.75
N ALA A 71 3.40 -10.47 1.32
CA ALA A 71 3.75 -10.07 -0.04
C ALA A 71 4.98 -10.80 -0.58
N ASP A 72 5.10 -10.83 -1.91
CA ASP A 72 6.25 -11.42 -2.58
C ASP A 72 7.55 -10.69 -2.23
N PRO A 73 8.72 -11.38 -2.24
CA PRO A 73 10.01 -10.78 -1.89
C PRO A 73 10.37 -9.52 -2.70
N ASP A 74 9.96 -9.46 -3.97
CA ASP A 74 10.18 -8.31 -4.85
C ASP A 74 9.41 -7.07 -4.36
N VAL A 75 8.19 -7.26 -3.85
CA VAL A 75 7.38 -6.19 -3.24
C VAL A 75 8.07 -5.66 -2.00
N LEU A 76 8.47 -6.56 -1.09
CA LEU A 76 9.15 -6.20 0.15
C LEU A 76 10.47 -5.44 -0.12
N THR A 77 11.25 -5.89 -1.10
CA THR A 77 12.49 -5.24 -1.53
C THR A 77 12.23 -3.84 -2.07
N HIS A 78 11.20 -3.68 -2.91
CA HIS A 78 10.83 -2.40 -3.48
C HIS A 78 10.32 -1.41 -2.41
N LEU A 79 9.48 -1.87 -1.49
CA LEU A 79 8.98 -1.07 -0.36
C LEU A 79 10.13 -0.59 0.51
N ARG A 80 11.07 -1.47 0.88
CA ARG A 80 12.24 -1.12 1.68
C ARG A 80 13.07 -0.03 1.01
N THR A 81 13.32 -0.17 -0.30
CA THR A 81 14.07 0.82 -1.08
C THR A 81 13.34 2.17 -1.11
N THR A 82 12.02 2.16 -1.31
CA THR A 82 11.19 3.38 -1.36
C THR A 82 11.14 4.09 -0.01
N ALA A 83 10.97 3.34 1.07
CA ALA A 83 11.02 3.86 2.43
C ALA A 83 12.40 4.49 2.72
N GLN A 84 13.50 3.80 2.38
CA GLN A 84 14.85 4.33 2.59
C GLN A 84 15.10 5.64 1.85
N ARG A 85 14.63 5.76 0.60
CA ARG A 85 14.74 7.02 -0.16
C ARG A 85 14.02 8.17 0.54
N THR A 86 12.82 7.90 1.03
CA THR A 86 12.01 8.89 1.77
C THR A 86 12.70 9.29 3.07
N LEU A 87 13.19 8.32 3.85
CA LEU A 87 13.95 8.55 5.08
C LEU A 87 15.23 9.37 4.82
N ASN A 88 15.97 9.06 3.75
CA ASN A 88 17.17 9.80 3.38
C ASN A 88 16.84 11.24 2.99
N ALA A 89 15.75 11.47 2.26
CA ALA A 89 15.32 12.79 1.85
C ALA A 89 14.97 13.68 3.05
N ILE A 90 14.22 13.15 4.03
CA ILE A 90 13.87 13.90 5.24
C ILE A 90 15.07 14.12 6.17
N GLY A 91 16.02 13.18 6.21
CA GLY A 91 17.26 13.32 6.98
C GLY A 91 18.25 14.32 6.37
N SER A 92 18.23 14.46 5.03
CA SER A 92 19.04 15.44 4.30
C SER A 92 18.43 16.84 4.32
N ALA A 93 17.13 16.95 4.59
CA ALA A 93 16.41 18.21 4.79
C ALA A 93 16.66 18.83 6.19
N GLY A 94 17.80 18.52 6.82
CA GLY A 94 18.30 19.23 8.00
C GLY A 94 18.32 20.74 7.76
N PRO A 95 18.19 21.57 8.83
CA PRO A 95 17.83 22.98 8.71
C PRO A 95 18.75 23.64 7.70
N LEU A 96 18.15 24.12 6.60
CA LEU A 96 18.83 24.91 5.58
C LEU A 96 19.67 25.94 6.34
N ARG A 97 21.00 25.78 6.34
CA ARG A 97 21.91 26.74 6.96
C ARG A 97 21.63 28.06 6.24
N ARG A 98 20.78 28.90 6.83
CA ARG A 98 20.60 30.29 6.43
C ARG A 98 21.89 30.97 6.85
N GLY A 99 22.87 30.92 5.94
CA GLY A 99 24.15 31.59 6.08
C GLY A 99 23.94 33.10 6.10
N HIS A 100 24.56 33.69 7.12
CA HIS A 100 24.85 35.11 7.32
C HIS A 100 25.43 35.77 6.07
#